data_AF-A0A345UK20-F1
#
_entry.id   AF-A0A345UK20-F1
#
_cell.length_a   1.000
_cell.length_b   1.000
_cell.length_c   1.000
_cell.angle_alpha   90.00
_cell.angle_beta   90.00
_cell.angle_gamma   90.00
#
_symmetry.space_group_name_H-M   'P 1'
#
loop_
_entity.id
_entity.type
_entity.pdbx_description
1 polymer ?
#
loop_
_entity_poly.entity_id
_entity_poly.type
_entity_poly.pdbx_seq_one_letter_code
_entity_poly.pdbx_strand_id
1 'polypeptide(L)'
;MMMKSFPFPLPESLKSHVELFERKPDKAIEGLHKHLKRRGNDAVGYFLLGWLYLQSGDQVNALKCAAMAKAFAPGSPFFHYLPYYFQHPDGFEAWLPVLSDDATVQQQWLPEKDQRFFVDIDRLIQQLSNPEATRIRMKQSEEAPKAKQPAVNRSEDLATLTLAGIYEKQNRIEEAIKVLQTIAKQDETRAAHCEAEITRLKSL
;
A
#
# COMPACT_ATOMS: atom_id res chain seq x y z
N MET A 1 30.34 -0.09 15.97
CA MET A 1 29.59 1.11 15.55
C MET A 1 29.15 1.84 16.80
N MET A 2 29.51 3.10 16.98
CA MET A 2 28.88 3.93 18.03
C MET A 2 27.41 4.15 17.64
N MET A 3 26.50 3.95 18.58
CA MET A 3 25.09 4.25 18.37
C MET A 3 24.95 5.74 18.03
N LYS A 4 24.19 6.04 16.97
CA LYS A 4 23.71 7.41 16.76
C LYS A 4 22.83 7.75 17.98
N SER A 5 23.17 8.82 18.69
CA SER A 5 22.40 9.29 19.85
C SER A 5 20.92 9.33 19.48
N PHE A 6 20.08 8.76 20.34
CA PHE A 6 18.65 8.74 20.09
C PHE A 6 18.13 10.19 20.01
N PRO A 7 17.44 10.58 18.92
CA PRO A 7 17.21 12.00 18.61
C PRO A 7 16.07 12.66 19.39
N PHE A 8 15.35 11.93 20.25
CA PHE A 8 14.15 12.45 20.93
C PHE A 8 14.19 12.25 22.46
N PRO A 9 13.53 13.11 23.25
CA PRO A 9 13.36 12.88 24.68
C PRO A 9 12.45 11.65 24.93
N LEU A 10 12.97 10.65 25.65
CA LEU A 10 12.22 9.42 25.98
C LEU A 10 11.60 9.48 27.38
N PRO A 11 10.43 8.84 27.59
CA PRO A 11 9.92 8.54 28.93
C PRO A 11 10.90 7.66 29.72
N GLU A 12 10.99 7.87 31.04
CA GLU A 12 11.87 7.10 31.94
C GLU A 12 11.69 5.58 31.82
N SER A 13 10.45 5.11 31.62
CA SER A 13 10.16 3.69 31.45
C SER A 13 10.87 3.07 30.24
N LEU A 14 11.09 3.86 29.18
CA LEU A 14 11.69 3.40 27.92
C LEU A 14 13.20 3.66 27.86
N LYS A 15 13.72 4.64 28.59
CA LYS A 15 15.17 4.91 28.69
C LYS A 15 15.96 3.68 29.16
N SER A 16 15.43 2.96 30.14
CA SER A 16 16.05 1.73 30.66
C SER A 16 16.33 0.68 29.58
N HIS A 17 15.47 0.59 28.55
CA HIS A 17 15.64 -0.34 27.43
C HIS A 17 16.75 0.11 26.47
N VAL A 18 16.93 1.42 26.27
CA VAL A 18 18.02 1.97 25.44
C VAL A 18 19.37 1.74 26.10
N GLU A 19 19.48 2.01 27.41
CA GLU A 19 20.69 1.74 28.17
C GLU A 19 21.04 0.24 28.20
N LEU A 20 20.02 -0.62 28.31
CA LEU A 20 20.21 -2.06 28.25
C LEU A 20 20.68 -2.52 26.87
N PHE A 21 20.24 -1.86 25.79
CA PHE A 21 20.60 -2.21 24.43
C PHE A 21 22.09 -2.02 24.16
N GLU A 22 22.69 -0.94 24.66
CA GLU A 22 24.15 -0.69 24.59
C GLU A 22 24.96 -1.84 25.20
N ARG A 23 24.43 -2.49 26.24
CA ARG A 23 25.10 -3.61 26.92
C ARG A 23 24.76 -4.97 26.30
N LYS A 24 23.48 -5.19 25.99
CA LYS A 24 22.90 -6.48 25.58
C LYS A 24 21.71 -6.23 24.62
N PRO A 25 21.95 -6.13 23.30
CA PRO A 25 20.91 -5.73 22.34
C PRO A 25 19.74 -6.70 22.29
N ASP A 26 20.01 -8.01 22.27
CA ASP A 26 18.96 -9.05 22.16
C ASP A 26 18.00 -9.02 23.35
N LYS A 27 18.54 -8.87 24.57
CA LYS A 27 17.74 -8.82 25.80
C LYS A 27 16.92 -7.54 25.89
N ALA A 28 17.46 -6.43 25.39
CA ALA A 28 16.74 -5.16 25.36
C ALA A 28 15.53 -5.24 24.42
N ILE A 29 15.73 -5.78 23.21
CA ILE A 29 14.66 -5.99 22.22
C ILE A 29 13.60 -6.94 22.79
N GLU A 30 13.98 -8.08 23.38
CA GLU A 30 13.04 -9.04 23.95
C GLU A 30 12.25 -8.43 25.12
N GLY A 31 12.94 -7.70 26.01
CA GLY A 31 12.33 -7.02 27.14
C GLY A 31 11.32 -5.96 26.71
N LEU A 32 11.67 -5.16 25.71
CA LEU A 32 10.77 -4.14 25.15
C LEU A 32 9.59 -4.79 24.43
N HIS A 33 9.80 -5.87 23.67
CA HIS A 33 8.73 -6.61 23.03
C HIS A 33 7.72 -7.17 24.05
N LYS A 34 8.21 -7.72 25.18
CA LYS A 34 7.35 -8.16 26.30
C LYS A 34 6.60 -6.99 26.95
N HIS A 35 7.25 -5.84 27.10
CA HIS A 35 6.63 -4.63 27.62
C HIS A 35 5.45 -4.19 26.75
N LEU A 36 5.64 -4.15 25.42
CA LEU A 36 4.61 -3.74 24.47
C LEU A 36 3.44 -4.73 24.40
N LYS A 37 3.71 -6.03 24.47
CA LYS A 37 2.66 -7.07 24.54
C LYS A 37 1.72 -6.89 25.74
N ARG A 38 2.18 -6.33 26.85
CA ARG A 38 1.36 -6.09 28.05
C ARG A 38 0.53 -4.81 27.97
N ARG A 39 1.04 -3.76 27.32
CA ARG A 39 0.35 -2.46 27.19
C ARG A 39 -0.52 -2.34 25.93
N GLY A 40 -0.26 -3.13 24.89
CA GLY A 40 -1.08 -3.26 23.68
C GLY A 40 -0.95 -2.10 22.69
N ASN A 41 -1.14 -0.86 23.16
CA ASN A 41 -1.28 0.33 22.30
C ASN A 41 -0.26 1.41 22.66
N ASP A 42 0.99 1.29 22.20
CA ASP A 42 2.04 2.30 22.44
C ASP A 42 2.84 2.59 21.16
N ALA A 43 2.47 3.66 20.44
CA ALA A 43 3.15 4.07 19.21
C ALA A 43 4.63 4.40 19.43
N VAL A 44 4.96 5.07 20.54
CA VAL A 44 6.34 5.45 20.90
C VAL A 44 7.17 4.20 21.21
N GLY A 45 6.55 3.25 21.90
CA GLY A 45 7.16 1.96 22.18
C GLY A 45 7.47 1.13 20.93
N TYR A 46 6.53 1.03 19.98
CA TYR A 46 6.79 0.39 18.69
C TYR A 46 7.85 1.13 17.87
N PHE A 47 7.85 2.46 17.92
CA PHE A 47 8.91 3.26 17.31
C PHE A 47 10.28 2.92 17.89
N LEU A 48 10.41 2.89 19.22
CA LEU A 48 11.66 2.56 19.87
C LEU A 48 12.13 1.15 19.50
N LEU A 49 11.21 0.17 19.51
CA LEU A 49 11.52 -1.20 19.10
C LEU A 49 12.03 -1.26 17.65
N GLY A 50 11.37 -0.53 16.75
CA GLY A 50 11.80 -0.43 15.35
C GLY A 50 13.15 0.24 15.18
N TRP A 51 13.45 1.28 15.96
CA TRP A 51 14.76 1.93 15.98
C TRP A 51 15.85 0.98 16.46
N LEU A 52 15.61 0.20 17.51
CA LEU A 52 16.57 -0.81 18.00
C LEU A 52 16.84 -1.87 16.93
N TYR A 53 15.81 -2.32 16.21
CA TYR A 53 15.98 -3.24 15.07
C TYR A 53 16.78 -2.62 13.93
N LEU A 54 16.57 -1.33 13.64
CA LEU A 54 17.36 -0.62 12.63
C LEU A 54 18.84 -0.58 13.01
N GLN A 55 19.15 -0.32 14.30
CA GLN A 55 20.53 -0.34 14.81
C GLN A 55 21.14 -1.76 14.79
N SER A 56 20.34 -2.81 14.98
CA SER A 56 20.81 -4.20 14.85
C SER A 56 20.91 -4.68 13.39
N GLY A 57 20.55 -3.85 12.40
CA GLY A 57 20.57 -4.19 10.98
C GLY A 57 19.37 -5.01 10.50
N ASP A 58 18.35 -5.21 11.33
CA ASP A 58 17.14 -5.96 10.97
C ASP A 58 16.07 -5.02 10.42
N GLN A 59 16.25 -4.67 9.14
CA GLN A 59 15.36 -3.72 8.46
C GLN A 59 13.93 -4.24 8.33
N VAL A 60 13.74 -5.56 8.20
CA VAL A 60 12.42 -6.17 8.03
C VAL A 60 11.57 -5.97 9.29
N ASN A 61 12.14 -6.25 10.47
CA ASN A 61 11.41 -6.06 11.72
C ASN A 61 11.31 -4.58 12.10
N ALA A 62 12.28 -3.74 11.72
CA ALA A 62 12.17 -2.30 11.86
C ALA A 62 10.93 -1.75 11.12
N LEU A 63 10.73 -2.14 9.86
CA LEU A 63 9.58 -1.69 9.05
C LEU A 63 8.24 -2.16 9.60
N LYS A 64 8.16 -3.40 10.09
CA LYS A 64 6.95 -3.90 10.76
C LYS A 64 6.60 -3.05 11.98
N CYS A 65 7.60 -2.72 12.81
CA CYS A 65 7.40 -1.88 13.98
C CYS A 65 6.98 -0.45 13.59
N ALA A 66 7.57 0.11 12.54
CA ALA A 66 7.16 1.41 12.02
C ALA A 66 5.71 1.43 11.53
N ALA A 67 5.28 0.38 10.83
CA ALA A 67 3.88 0.24 10.39
C ALA A 67 2.91 0.13 11.58
N MET A 68 3.29 -0.59 12.64
CA MET A 68 2.51 -0.65 13.88
C MET A 68 2.44 0.71 14.58
N ALA A 69 3.56 1.43 14.67
CA ALA A 69 3.58 2.77 15.25
C ALA A 69 2.66 3.75 14.48
N LYS A 70 2.67 3.68 13.14
CA LYS A 70 1.71 4.40 12.30
C LYS A 70 0.26 4.03 12.60
N ALA A 71 -0.02 2.73 12.78
CA ALA A 71 -1.37 2.26 13.09
C ALA A 71 -1.88 2.73 14.46
N PHE A 72 -1.01 2.86 15.47
CA PHE A 72 -1.38 3.34 16.80
C PHE A 72 -1.49 4.88 16.90
N ALA A 73 -0.84 5.62 16.01
CA ALA A 73 -0.86 7.07 15.98
C ALA A 73 -1.02 7.63 14.56
N PRO A 74 -2.14 7.34 13.85
CA PRO A 74 -2.31 7.71 12.45
C PRO A 74 -2.42 9.23 12.22
N GLY A 75 -2.82 10.00 13.22
CA GLY A 75 -2.93 11.46 13.15
C GLY A 75 -1.61 12.21 13.34
N SER A 76 -0.52 11.52 13.68
CA SER A 76 0.79 12.14 13.83
C SER A 76 1.54 12.15 12.49
N PRO A 77 1.92 13.31 11.96
CA PRO A 77 2.74 13.39 10.74
C PRO A 77 4.04 12.62 10.87
N PHE A 78 4.65 12.63 12.06
CA PHE A 78 5.87 11.89 12.33
C PHE A 78 5.70 10.37 12.13
N PHE A 79 4.68 9.77 12.76
CA PHE A 79 4.44 8.33 12.63
C PHE A 79 3.92 7.95 11.24
N HIS A 80 3.28 8.88 10.52
CA HIS A 80 2.85 8.66 9.15
C HIS A 80 4.02 8.31 8.22
N TYR A 81 5.13 9.06 8.33
CA TYR A 81 6.34 8.91 7.53
C TYR A 81 7.40 8.01 8.16
N LEU A 82 7.14 7.45 9.34
CA LEU A 82 8.10 6.60 10.03
C LEU A 82 8.59 5.40 9.20
N PRO A 83 7.73 4.66 8.47
CA PRO A 83 8.20 3.58 7.60
C PRO A 83 9.15 4.08 6.50
N TYR A 84 8.90 5.28 5.96
CA TYR A 84 9.75 5.90 4.95
C TYR A 84 11.13 6.19 5.53
N TYR A 85 11.21 6.84 6.69
CA TYR A 85 12.49 7.11 7.35
C TYR A 85 13.34 5.86 7.59
N PHE A 86 12.73 4.70 7.87
CA PHE A 86 13.46 3.45 8.09
C PHE A 86 13.93 2.76 6.79
N GLN A 87 13.39 3.14 5.63
CA GLN A 87 13.86 2.66 4.33
C GLN A 87 15.06 3.46 3.83
N HIS A 88 15.22 4.71 4.28
CA HIS A 88 16.27 5.60 3.79
C HIS A 88 17.53 5.59 4.68
N PRO A 89 18.75 5.60 4.09
CA PRO A 89 20.00 5.58 4.85
C PRO A 89 20.20 6.78 5.79
N ASP A 90 19.68 7.94 5.38
CA ASP A 90 19.78 9.20 6.14
C ASP A 90 18.80 9.25 7.31
N GLY A 91 17.88 8.28 7.41
CA GLY A 91 16.96 8.13 8.52
C GLY A 91 15.95 9.27 8.58
N PHE A 92 15.89 9.95 9.73
CA PHE A 92 14.96 11.07 9.98
C PHE A 92 15.35 12.37 9.29
N GLU A 93 16.57 12.47 8.77
CA GLU A 93 17.03 13.61 7.97
C GLU A 93 16.70 13.42 6.47
N ALA A 94 16.04 12.32 6.11
CA ALA A 94 15.61 12.07 4.75
C ALA A 94 14.55 13.10 4.32
N TRP A 95 14.65 13.58 3.09
CA TRP A 95 13.66 14.47 2.50
C TRP A 95 12.26 13.84 2.58
N LEU A 96 11.31 14.60 3.13
CA LEU A 96 9.91 14.17 3.18
C LEU A 96 9.22 14.41 1.84
N PRO A 97 8.44 13.45 1.32
CA PRO A 97 7.56 13.73 0.20
C PRO A 97 6.52 14.77 0.62
N VAL A 98 6.57 15.94 -0.01
CA VAL A 98 5.58 17.01 0.18
C VAL A 98 4.24 16.50 -0.36
N LEU A 99 3.38 16.02 0.52
CA LEU A 99 1.96 15.92 0.24
C LEU A 99 1.41 17.35 0.40
N SER A 100 0.97 17.95 -0.71
CA SER A 100 0.47 19.33 -0.79
C SER A 100 -0.47 19.67 0.38
N ASP A 101 -0.22 20.80 1.04
CA ASP A 101 -0.88 21.31 2.25
C ASP A 101 -2.38 21.71 2.12
N ASP A 102 -3.13 21.15 1.17
CA ASP A 102 -4.61 21.31 1.17
C ASP A 102 -5.31 20.45 2.23
N ALA A 103 -4.54 19.72 3.06
CA ALA A 103 -5.03 18.74 4.02
C ALA A 103 -4.98 19.20 5.49
N THR A 104 -5.25 20.47 5.79
CA THR A 104 -5.85 20.85 7.10
C THR A 104 -7.33 20.48 7.12
N VAL A 105 -7.63 19.21 6.92
CA VAL A 105 -8.95 18.65 7.21
C VAL A 105 -8.75 17.71 8.37
N GLN A 106 -9.19 18.17 9.54
CA GLN A 106 -9.57 17.29 10.65
C GLN A 106 -10.31 16.11 10.04
N GLN A 107 -9.77 14.89 10.21
CA GLN A 107 -10.42 13.67 9.74
C GLN A 107 -11.72 13.43 10.55
N GLN A 108 -12.75 14.21 10.25
CA GLN A 108 -14.10 13.72 10.26
C GLN A 108 -14.20 12.79 9.07
N TRP A 109 -14.42 11.52 9.37
CA TRP A 109 -14.68 10.48 8.40
C TRP A 109 -16.04 10.75 7.76
N LEU A 110 -16.11 11.70 6.82
CA LEU A 110 -17.17 11.75 5.84
C LEU A 110 -16.76 10.86 4.67
N PRO A 111 -17.62 9.94 4.21
CA PRO A 111 -17.40 9.25 2.95
C PRO A 111 -17.76 10.25 1.84
N GLU A 112 -16.85 11.18 1.56
CA GLU A 112 -17.02 12.06 0.42
C GLU A 112 -16.70 11.28 -0.86
N LYS A 113 -17.80 11.04 -1.55
CA LYS A 113 -17.90 10.50 -2.88
C LYS A 113 -17.28 11.51 -3.85
N ASP A 114 -15.95 11.51 -4.02
CA ASP A 114 -15.28 12.09 -5.20
C ASP A 114 -13.86 11.51 -5.34
N GLN A 115 -13.66 10.60 -6.30
CA GLN A 115 -13.23 10.89 -7.68
C GLN A 115 -11.75 11.32 -7.75
N ARG A 116 -11.00 10.58 -8.60
CA ARG A 116 -9.64 10.84 -9.11
C ARG A 116 -8.47 10.11 -8.43
N PHE A 117 -8.64 8.81 -8.20
CA PHE A 117 -7.65 7.88 -8.73
C PHE A 117 -8.03 7.55 -10.18
N PHE A 118 -7.95 8.52 -11.09
CA PHE A 118 -7.90 8.18 -12.52
C PHE A 118 -6.47 7.74 -12.80
N VAL A 119 -6.12 6.57 -12.27
CA VAL A 119 -5.15 5.73 -12.97
C VAL A 119 -5.80 5.50 -14.33
N ASP A 120 -5.19 5.99 -15.39
CA ASP A 120 -5.62 5.69 -16.75
C ASP A 120 -5.61 4.16 -16.90
N ILE A 121 -6.80 3.58 -16.75
CA ILE A 121 -6.99 2.14 -16.62
C ILE A 121 -6.52 1.46 -17.90
N ASP A 122 -6.69 2.13 -19.04
CA ASP A 122 -6.18 1.66 -20.33
C ASP A 122 -4.65 1.56 -20.32
N ARG A 123 -3.95 2.56 -19.75
CA ARG A 123 -2.50 2.53 -19.60
C ARG A 123 -2.02 1.43 -18.64
N LEU A 124 -2.69 1.24 -17.51
CA LEU A 124 -2.33 0.19 -16.55
C LEU A 124 -2.55 -1.21 -17.14
N ILE A 125 -3.67 -1.43 -17.82
CA ILE A 125 -3.97 -2.70 -18.48
C ILE A 125 -2.96 -2.97 -19.60
N GLN A 126 -2.57 -1.95 -20.39
CA GLN A 126 -1.54 -2.10 -21.41
C GLN A 126 -0.19 -2.52 -20.81
N GLN A 127 0.20 -1.97 -19.65
CA GLN A 127 1.43 -2.36 -18.96
C GLN A 127 1.37 -3.81 -18.43
N LEU A 128 0.21 -4.26 -17.95
CA LEU A 128 0.02 -5.61 -17.39
C LEU A 128 -0.23 -6.69 -18.46
N SER A 129 -0.71 -6.33 -19.65
CA SER A 129 -0.98 -7.26 -20.75
C SER A 129 0.29 -7.69 -21.50
N ASN A 130 1.45 -7.09 -21.23
CA ASN A 130 2.71 -7.55 -21.83
C ASN A 130 3.09 -8.92 -21.24
N PRO A 131 3.28 -9.96 -22.08
CA PRO A 131 3.52 -11.33 -21.62
C PRO A 131 4.89 -11.56 -20.98
N GLU A 132 5.75 -10.54 -20.91
CA GLU A 132 7.02 -10.60 -20.16
C GLU A 132 6.81 -10.36 -18.65
N ALA A 133 5.78 -10.99 -18.07
CA ALA A 133 5.67 -11.10 -16.63
C ALA A 133 6.77 -12.06 -16.15
N THR A 134 7.91 -11.50 -15.73
CA THR A 134 8.97 -12.20 -15.01
C THR A 134 8.34 -13.07 -13.93
N ARG A 135 8.41 -14.41 -14.08
CA ARG A 135 7.86 -15.37 -13.12
C ARG A 135 8.50 -15.16 -11.74
N ILE A 136 7.84 -14.39 -10.87
CA ILE A 136 8.17 -14.35 -9.45
C ILE A 136 7.64 -15.64 -8.83
N ARG A 137 8.55 -16.60 -8.57
CA ARG A 137 8.23 -17.86 -7.91
C ARG A 137 8.04 -17.60 -6.41
N MET A 138 6.81 -17.28 -5.99
CA MET A 138 6.47 -17.20 -4.56
C MET A 138 6.37 -18.60 -3.95
N LYS A 139 7.14 -18.84 -2.90
CA LYS A 139 7.11 -20.06 -2.08
C LYS A 139 5.90 -19.93 -1.15
N GLN A 140 4.88 -20.75 -1.37
CA GLN A 140 3.66 -20.79 -0.56
C GLN A 140 4.01 -21.17 0.89
N SER A 141 3.74 -20.27 1.82
CA SER A 141 3.47 -20.64 3.22
C SER A 141 1.96 -20.53 3.40
N GLU A 142 1.32 -21.67 3.57
CA GLU A 142 -0.08 -21.78 3.96
C GLU A 142 -0.27 -21.17 5.35
N GLU A 143 -1.16 -20.17 5.44
CA GLU A 143 -2.20 -20.04 6.46
C GLU A 143 -2.88 -18.67 6.31
N ALA A 144 -4.13 -18.68 5.84
CA ALA A 144 -4.99 -17.50 5.83
C ALA A 144 -6.17 -17.73 6.80
N PRO A 145 -6.43 -16.85 7.78
CA PRO A 145 -7.67 -16.90 8.53
C PRO A 145 -8.80 -16.31 7.68
N LYS A 146 -9.93 -17.04 7.66
CA LYS A 146 -11.19 -16.64 7.02
C LYS A 146 -11.74 -15.34 7.63
N ALA A 147 -12.09 -14.38 6.79
CA ALA A 147 -13.12 -13.39 7.10
C ALA A 147 -13.95 -13.09 5.84
N LYS A 148 -15.27 -13.29 5.97
CA LYS A 148 -16.29 -12.99 4.97
C LYS A 148 -16.41 -11.47 4.79
N GLN A 149 -16.32 -11.02 3.55
CA GLN A 149 -17.11 -9.89 3.06
C GLN A 149 -17.75 -10.34 1.74
N PRO A 150 -19.04 -10.08 1.49
CA PRO A 150 -19.61 -10.30 0.17
C PRO A 150 -18.87 -9.36 -0.79
N ALA A 151 -18.12 -9.95 -1.72
CA ALA A 151 -17.57 -9.22 -2.83
C ALA A 151 -18.73 -8.57 -3.57
N VAL A 152 -18.90 -7.27 -3.39
CA VAL A 152 -19.71 -6.47 -4.30
C VAL A 152 -19.09 -6.70 -5.67
N ASN A 153 -19.83 -7.36 -6.57
CA ASN A 153 -19.48 -7.51 -7.98
C ASN A 153 -19.38 -6.12 -8.61
N ARG A 154 -18.27 -5.42 -8.37
CA ARG A 154 -17.88 -4.17 -9.05
C ARG A 154 -17.28 -4.43 -10.43
N SER A 155 -17.45 -5.64 -10.96
CA SER A 155 -16.99 -6.05 -12.29
C SER A 155 -17.90 -5.59 -13.41
N GLU A 156 -19.10 -5.09 -13.10
CA GLU A 156 -20.13 -4.80 -14.12
C GLU A 156 -19.98 -3.42 -14.77
N ASP A 157 -19.23 -2.48 -14.18
CA ASP A 157 -19.19 -1.08 -14.63
C ASP A 157 -17.85 -0.66 -15.27
N LEU A 158 -16.95 -1.61 -15.54
CA LEU A 158 -15.62 -1.35 -16.09
C LEU A 158 -15.55 -1.58 -17.62
N ALA A 159 -16.45 -0.94 -18.37
CA ALA A 159 -16.46 -1.05 -19.82
C ALA A 159 -15.37 -0.15 -20.44
N THR A 160 -14.25 -0.75 -20.88
CA THR A 160 -13.12 -0.03 -21.52
C THR A 160 -12.79 -0.59 -22.90
N LEU A 161 -12.21 0.24 -23.78
CA LEU A 161 -11.81 -0.19 -25.12
C LEU A 161 -10.70 -1.26 -25.05
N THR A 162 -9.78 -1.12 -24.09
CA THR A 162 -8.73 -2.11 -23.87
C THR A 162 -9.29 -3.46 -23.45
N LEU A 163 -10.37 -3.50 -22.65
CA LEU A 163 -11.04 -4.75 -22.28
C LEU A 163 -11.62 -5.46 -23.50
N ALA A 164 -12.25 -4.72 -24.43
CA ALA A 164 -12.74 -5.28 -25.68
C ALA A 164 -11.59 -5.87 -26.53
N GLY A 165 -10.46 -5.17 -26.64
CA GLY A 165 -9.27 -5.66 -27.34
C GLY A 165 -8.63 -6.89 -26.69
N ILE A 166 -8.70 -7.04 -25.36
CA ILE A 166 -8.26 -8.26 -24.66
C ILE A 166 -9.18 -9.44 -25.01
N TYR A 167 -10.50 -9.24 -25.01
CA TYR A 167 -11.43 -10.30 -25.39
C TYR A 167 -11.25 -10.74 -26.84
N GLU A 168 -10.98 -9.81 -27.76
CA GLU A 168 -10.62 -10.15 -29.14
C GLU A 168 -9.36 -11.02 -29.21
N LYS A 169 -8.26 -10.60 -28.54
CA LYS A 169 -7.01 -11.37 -28.52
C LYS A 169 -7.17 -12.76 -27.89
N GLN A 170 -8.14 -12.93 -26.99
CA GLN A 170 -8.50 -14.20 -26.37
C GLN A 170 -9.50 -15.02 -27.20
N ASN A 171 -9.84 -14.59 -28.42
CA ASN A 171 -10.82 -15.19 -29.31
C ASN A 171 -12.26 -15.25 -28.72
N ARG A 172 -12.58 -14.35 -27.78
CA ARG A 172 -13.89 -14.22 -27.12
C ARG A 172 -14.68 -13.07 -27.76
N ILE A 173 -15.01 -13.25 -29.04
CA ILE A 173 -15.56 -12.19 -29.91
C ILE A 173 -16.92 -11.67 -29.41
N GLU A 174 -17.80 -12.55 -28.94
CA GLU A 174 -19.13 -12.16 -28.43
C GLU A 174 -19.05 -11.22 -27.21
N GLU A 175 -18.05 -11.41 -26.36
CA GLU A 175 -17.84 -10.60 -25.16
C GLU A 175 -17.19 -9.25 -25.50
N ALA A 176 -16.28 -9.23 -26.47
CA ALA A 176 -15.72 -8.00 -27.02
C ALA A 176 -16.83 -7.09 -27.60
N ILE A 177 -17.77 -7.67 -28.36
CA ILE A 177 -18.92 -6.94 -28.92
C ILE A 177 -19.83 -6.40 -27.81
N LYS A 178 -20.12 -7.19 -26.77
CA LYS A 178 -20.94 -6.74 -25.63
C LYS A 178 -20.32 -5.53 -24.93
N VAL A 179 -19.00 -5.54 -24.71
CA VAL A 179 -18.28 -4.41 -24.09
C VAL A 179 -18.30 -3.16 -24.99
N LEU A 180 -18.10 -3.33 -26.31
CA LEU A 180 -18.20 -2.20 -27.24
C LEU A 180 -19.62 -1.61 -27.29
N GLN A 181 -20.65 -2.44 -27.18
CA GLN A 181 -22.04 -1.99 -27.10
C GLN A 181 -22.35 -1.23 -25.81
N THR A 182 -21.76 -1.63 -24.67
CA THR A 182 -21.92 -0.88 -23.41
C THR A 182 -21.24 0.48 -23.50
N ILE A 183 -20.06 0.56 -24.12
CA ILE A 183 -19.33 1.83 -24.31
C ILE A 183 -20.10 2.77 -25.25
N ALA A 184 -20.60 2.26 -26.38
CA ALA A 184 -21.38 3.06 -27.33
C ALA A 184 -22.66 3.66 -26.72
N LYS A 185 -23.28 2.97 -25.75
CA LYS A 185 -24.46 3.47 -25.04
C LYS A 185 -24.14 4.54 -23.99
N GLN A 186 -22.94 4.50 -23.42
CA GLN A 186 -22.51 5.42 -22.37
C GLN A 186 -21.85 6.68 -22.92
N ASP A 187 -21.21 6.60 -24.09
CA ASP A 187 -20.48 7.71 -24.70
C ASP A 187 -20.83 7.89 -26.18
N GLU A 188 -21.66 8.90 -26.46
CA GLU A 188 -22.09 9.27 -27.81
C GLU A 188 -20.93 9.71 -28.72
N THR A 189 -19.86 10.28 -28.17
CA THR A 189 -18.70 10.73 -28.97
C THR A 189 -17.86 9.57 -29.49
N ARG A 190 -17.85 8.46 -28.75
CA ARG A 190 -17.10 7.24 -29.09
C ARG A 190 -17.96 6.17 -29.76
N ALA A 191 -19.28 6.34 -29.79
CA ALA A 191 -20.22 5.39 -30.38
C ALA A 191 -19.88 5.03 -31.84
N ALA A 192 -19.56 6.02 -32.69
CA ALA A 192 -19.22 5.78 -34.09
C ALA A 192 -17.98 4.88 -34.27
N HIS A 193 -16.97 5.05 -33.42
CA HIS A 193 -15.77 4.21 -33.42
C HIS A 193 -16.09 2.78 -32.95
N CYS A 194 -16.89 2.64 -31.88
CA CYS A 194 -17.33 1.35 -31.39
C CYS A 194 -18.18 0.57 -32.41
N GLU A 195 -19.07 1.24 -33.15
CA GLU A 195 -19.92 0.61 -34.17
C GLU A 195 -19.12 0.10 -35.38
N ALA A 196 -18.11 0.86 -35.82
CA ALA A 196 -17.19 0.41 -36.86
C ALA A 196 -16.46 -0.87 -36.42
N GLU A 197 -15.98 -0.90 -35.18
CA GLU A 197 -15.26 -2.04 -34.64
C GLU A 197 -16.15 -3.26 -34.39
N ILE A 198 -17.39 -3.06 -33.95
CA ILE A 198 -18.40 -4.13 -33.87
C ILE A 198 -18.66 -4.74 -35.26
N THR A 199 -18.73 -3.91 -36.30
CA THR A 199 -18.96 -4.37 -37.68
C THR A 199 -17.77 -5.19 -38.19
N ARG A 200 -16.54 -4.74 -37.89
CA ARG A 200 -15.31 -5.52 -38.16
C ARG A 200 -15.35 -6.87 -37.47
N LEU A 201 -15.63 -6.90 -36.16
CA LEU A 201 -15.62 -8.13 -35.36
C LEU A 201 -16.72 -9.13 -35.77
N LYS A 202 -17.84 -8.66 -36.31
CA LYS A 202 -18.90 -9.53 -36.86
C LYS A 202 -18.56 -10.14 -38.22
N SER A 203 -17.53 -9.62 -38.89
CA SER A 203 -17.07 -10.09 -40.20
C SER A 203 -15.92 -11.10 -40.13
N LEU A 204 -15.40 -11.35 -38.92
CA LEU A 204 -14.40 -12.38 -38.59
C LEU A 204 -15.07 -13.73 -38.30
#